data_AF-A0AAJ0FME6-F1
#
_entry.id   AF-A0AAJ0FME6-F1
#
_cell.length_a   1.000
_cell.length_b   1.000
_cell.length_c   1.000
_cell.angle_alpha   90.00
_cell.angle_beta   90.00
_cell.angle_gamma   90.00
#
_symmetry.space_group_name_H-M   'P 1'
#
loop_
_entity.id
_entity.type
_entity.pdbx_description
1 polymer ?
#
loop_
_entity_poly.entity_id
_entity_poly.type
_entity_poly.pdbx_seq_one_letter_code
_entity_poly.pdbx_strand_id
1 'polypeptide(L)'
;MGFWNLRRVFTDRLSQTPPGFSRVKCDDFDQESSPLPPRESSLLGLSTLKLSLFALLYASLTSALTCLVIWRFGFDSNVVSRAKANRLLQSPIPDFPKEIRTFEENSTFTDPPTAENNEAWNSLLPSGRGFVFVKDAAKYGLEPGIDTGRGEIYSVSLYHQIHCLGLVRKNYWRVVNGIVNADAEITEFARSELSGSHTAHCFDYFRQSFECSADMSLEWTQPGSKQVDGVGIPHVCTSKRAVKEYMDKHQFDGAHNHDISA
;
A
#
# COMPACT_ATOMS: atom_id res chain seq x y z
N MET A 1 -11.41 -39.52 37.39
CA MET A 1 -10.52 -40.13 36.38
C MET A 1 -10.51 -39.18 35.18
N GLY A 2 -9.45 -38.52 34.73
CA GLY A 2 -8.10 -38.30 35.23
C GLY A 2 -7.64 -36.98 34.60
N PHE A 3 -7.14 -36.08 35.44
CA PHE A 3 -6.34 -34.91 35.05
C PHE A 3 -4.85 -35.33 34.99
N TRP A 4 -3.97 -34.44 34.52
CA TRP A 4 -2.50 -34.55 34.39
C TRP A 4 -2.06 -35.26 33.09
N ASN A 5 -1.10 -34.82 32.28
CA ASN A 5 0.05 -33.93 32.46
C ASN A 5 0.60 -33.55 31.07
N LEU A 6 1.09 -32.32 30.87
CA LEU A 6 2.30 -32.00 30.08
C LEU A 6 2.57 -30.49 30.21
N ARG A 7 3.05 -30.08 31.39
CA ARG A 7 3.75 -28.82 31.63
C ARG A 7 5.21 -29.18 31.89
N ARG A 8 6.11 -28.90 30.94
CA ARG A 8 7.56 -28.63 31.10
C ARG A 8 8.29 -28.80 29.77
N VAL A 9 8.29 -27.75 28.96
CA VAL A 9 9.47 -27.28 28.20
C VAL A 9 9.27 -25.76 28.06
N PHE A 10 10.32 -24.97 28.22
CA PHE A 10 10.36 -23.50 28.20
C PHE A 10 10.02 -22.78 29.51
N THR A 11 10.80 -23.07 30.55
CA THR A 11 11.20 -22.05 31.53
C THR A 11 12.72 -21.99 31.49
N ASP A 12 13.25 -21.09 30.66
CA ASP A 12 14.55 -20.42 30.85
C ASP A 12 14.87 -19.58 29.61
N ARG A 13 14.39 -18.33 29.66
CA ARG A 13 14.75 -17.14 28.88
C ARG A 13 13.45 -16.38 28.65
N LEU A 14 13.29 -15.29 29.39
CA LEU A 14 12.66 -14.01 29.00
C LEU A 14 12.50 -13.18 30.28
N SER A 15 13.64 -12.83 30.88
CA SER A 15 13.75 -11.75 31.87
C SER A 15 14.62 -10.65 31.25
N GLN A 16 14.07 -9.93 30.28
CA GLN A 16 14.68 -8.69 29.80
C GLN A 16 13.56 -7.67 29.57
N THR A 17 13.43 -6.76 30.53
CA THR A 17 12.72 -5.49 30.44
C THR A 17 13.28 -4.63 29.29
N PRO A 18 12.44 -3.89 28.55
CA PRO A 18 12.92 -2.97 27.51
C PRO A 18 13.62 -1.76 28.14
N PRO A 19 14.69 -1.22 27.51
CA PRO A 19 15.38 -0.06 28.06
C PRO A 19 14.52 1.20 27.91
N GLY A 20 14.22 1.82 29.04
CA GLY A 20 13.58 3.13 29.12
C GLY A 20 14.49 4.22 28.55
N PHE A 21 13.86 5.23 27.94
CA PHE A 21 14.53 6.47 27.54
C PHE A 21 15.13 7.16 28.76
N SER A 22 16.47 7.14 28.87
CA SER A 22 17.20 7.93 29.85
C SER A 22 17.46 9.32 29.30
N ARG A 23 16.91 10.32 30.00
CA ARG A 23 17.15 11.75 29.83
C ARG A 23 18.64 12.02 30.07
N VAL A 24 19.37 12.48 29.05
CA VAL A 24 20.78 12.90 29.20
C VAL A 24 20.81 14.13 30.10
N LYS A 25 21.47 14.03 31.24
CA LYS A 25 21.86 15.17 32.08
C LYS A 25 23.15 15.73 31.48
N CYS A 26 23.10 16.98 31.02
CA CYS A 26 24.29 17.79 30.84
C CYS A 26 24.67 18.28 32.23
N ASP A 27 25.84 17.89 32.73
CA ASP A 27 26.67 18.62 33.70
C ASP A 27 27.98 17.84 33.89
N ASP A 28 29.07 18.56 34.14
CA ASP A 28 30.44 18.15 34.47
C ASP A 28 31.42 17.92 33.30
N PHE A 29 31.89 19.04 32.73
CA PHE A 29 33.25 19.15 32.20
C PHE A 29 34.01 20.18 33.05
N ASP A 30 34.50 19.75 34.21
CA ASP A 30 35.49 20.52 34.95
C ASP A 30 36.90 20.24 34.40
N GLN A 31 37.58 21.35 34.16
CA GLN A 31 38.85 21.49 33.49
C GLN A 31 40.00 21.29 34.50
N GLU A 32 40.79 20.22 34.34
CA GLU A 32 42.05 20.07 35.08
C GLU A 32 43.22 20.00 34.09
N SER A 33 43.94 21.13 33.96
CA SER A 33 45.14 21.25 33.14
C SER A 33 46.40 20.93 33.95
N SER A 34 47.08 19.82 33.63
CA SER A 34 48.41 19.49 34.17
C SER A 34 49.53 20.15 33.35
N PRO A 35 50.68 20.56 33.93
CA PRO A 35 51.75 21.23 33.18
C PRO A 35 52.58 20.24 32.34
N LEU A 36 52.91 20.63 31.11
CA LEU A 36 53.76 19.86 30.19
C LEU A 36 55.27 19.96 30.56
N PRO A 37 56.07 18.90 30.32
CA PRO A 37 57.52 18.93 30.52
C PRO A 37 58.26 19.70 29.38
N PRO A 38 59.55 20.07 29.57
CA PRO A 38 60.26 20.90 28.62
C PRO A 38 60.53 20.17 27.30
N ARG A 39 60.33 20.89 26.20
CA ARG A 39 60.51 20.44 24.82
C ARG A 39 62.00 20.31 24.48
N GLU A 40 62.50 19.08 24.40
CA GLU A 40 63.74 18.79 23.68
C GLU A 40 63.52 19.00 22.18
N SER A 41 64.36 19.82 21.55
CA SER A 41 64.36 20.05 20.11
C SER A 41 65.09 18.91 19.41
N SER A 42 64.36 17.88 19.00
CA SER A 42 64.83 16.91 18.01
C SER A 42 64.70 17.52 16.61
N LEU A 43 65.81 17.52 15.88
CA LEU A 43 65.88 17.91 14.47
C LEU A 43 64.99 16.97 13.65
N LEU A 44 63.72 17.33 13.44
CA LEU A 44 62.87 16.72 12.43
C LEU A 44 63.51 16.99 11.06
N GLY A 45 64.26 15.99 10.59
CA GLY A 45 64.97 16.04 9.33
C GLY A 45 64.01 16.35 8.18
N LEU A 46 64.50 17.18 7.24
CA LEU A 46 63.81 17.60 6.01
C LEU A 46 63.13 16.45 5.23
N SER A 47 63.48 15.18 5.48
CA SER A 47 62.87 13.99 4.88
C SER A 47 61.41 13.76 5.31
N THR A 48 61.07 14.01 6.57
CA THR A 48 59.72 13.79 7.14
C THR A 48 58.71 14.84 6.66
N LEU A 49 59.16 16.09 6.52
CA LEU A 49 58.41 17.20 5.91
C LEU A 49 58.10 16.93 4.43
N LYS A 50 59.06 16.39 3.67
CA LYS A 50 58.85 16.03 2.27
C LYS A 50 57.82 14.92 2.11
N LEU A 51 57.89 13.85 2.91
CA LEU A 51 56.88 12.77 2.87
C LEU A 51 55.48 13.27 3.21
N SER A 52 55.36 14.15 4.22
CA SER A 52 54.08 14.72 4.63
C SER A 52 53.47 15.62 3.53
N LEU A 53 54.30 16.41 2.85
CA LEU A 53 53.88 17.23 1.71
C LEU A 53 53.39 16.37 0.52
N PHE A 54 54.09 15.26 0.22
CA PHE A 54 53.64 14.33 -0.84
C PHE A 54 52.32 13.64 -0.49
N ALA A 55 52.12 13.25 0.77
CA ALA A 55 50.86 12.64 1.21
C ALA A 55 49.68 13.61 1.11
N LEU A 56 49.87 14.88 1.50
CA LEU A 56 48.85 15.93 1.40
C LEU A 56 48.51 16.28 -0.06
N LEU A 57 49.52 16.36 -0.93
CA LEU A 57 49.32 16.57 -2.37
C LEU A 57 48.57 15.40 -3.01
N TYR A 58 48.90 14.16 -2.64
CA TYR A 58 48.19 12.99 -3.14
C TYR A 58 46.73 12.94 -2.66
N ALA A 59 46.48 13.26 -1.40
CA ALA A 59 45.12 13.34 -0.85
C ALA A 59 44.28 14.44 -1.52
N SER A 60 44.88 15.60 -1.79
CA SER A 60 44.17 16.70 -2.48
C SER A 60 43.89 16.37 -3.94
N LEU A 61 44.83 15.74 -4.64
CA LEU A 61 44.66 15.28 -6.03
C LEU A 61 43.58 14.21 -6.14
N THR A 62 43.57 13.22 -5.25
CA THR A 62 42.55 12.17 -5.25
C THR A 62 41.17 12.73 -4.89
N SER A 63 41.08 13.65 -3.93
CA SER A 63 39.83 14.35 -3.60
C SER A 63 39.33 15.23 -4.74
N ALA A 64 40.22 15.95 -5.44
CA ALA A 64 39.84 16.76 -6.60
C ALA A 64 39.36 15.89 -7.75
N LEU A 65 40.02 14.74 -7.99
CA LEU A 65 39.62 13.79 -9.02
C LEU A 65 38.27 13.13 -8.70
N THR A 66 38.03 12.72 -7.44
CA THR A 66 36.73 12.16 -7.04
C THR A 66 35.63 13.21 -7.14
N CYS A 67 35.87 14.46 -6.73
CA CYS A 67 34.93 15.56 -6.93
C CYS A 67 34.66 15.83 -8.41
N LEU A 68 35.67 15.78 -9.27
CA LEU A 68 35.50 15.92 -10.73
C LEU A 68 34.72 14.76 -11.33
N VAL A 69 34.95 13.52 -10.86
CA VAL A 69 34.18 12.34 -11.28
C VAL A 69 32.74 12.43 -10.77
N ILE A 70 32.49 12.87 -9.54
CA ILE A 70 31.15 13.11 -9.00
C ILE A 70 30.49 14.31 -9.70
N TRP A 71 31.24 15.31 -10.16
CA TRP A 71 30.65 16.42 -10.93
C TRP A 71 30.34 16.00 -12.37
N ARG A 72 31.19 15.17 -12.97
CA ARG A 72 31.06 14.72 -14.37
C ARG A 72 30.13 13.51 -14.53
N PHE A 73 29.98 12.71 -13.48
CA PHE A 73 29.20 11.45 -13.46
C PHE A 73 28.29 11.30 -12.24
N GLY A 74 28.46 12.12 -11.20
CA GLY A 74 27.70 12.01 -9.96
C GLY A 74 26.35 12.70 -10.06
N PHE A 75 25.35 11.86 -9.81
CA PHE A 75 23.96 12.18 -9.60
C PHE A 75 23.30 12.99 -10.71
N ASP A 76 23.29 12.38 -11.90
CA ASP A 76 22.25 12.68 -12.87
C ASP A 76 20.90 12.29 -12.22
N SER A 77 20.27 13.24 -11.53
CA SER A 77 18.94 13.11 -10.94
C SER A 77 17.89 12.69 -12.00
N ASN A 78 18.20 12.92 -13.27
CA ASN A 78 17.46 12.43 -14.41
C ASN A 78 17.54 10.91 -14.59
N VAL A 79 18.63 10.23 -14.22
CA VAL A 79 18.76 8.77 -14.32
C VAL A 79 17.89 8.07 -13.27
N VAL A 80 17.89 8.56 -12.03
CA VAL A 80 17.01 8.03 -10.97
C VAL A 80 15.54 8.33 -11.29
N SER A 81 15.23 9.53 -11.79
CA SER A 81 13.86 9.89 -12.20
C SER A 81 13.39 9.09 -13.41
N ARG A 82 14.25 8.87 -14.42
CA ARG A 82 13.94 8.07 -15.62
C ARG A 82 13.86 6.57 -15.31
N ALA A 83 14.67 6.06 -14.39
CA ALA A 83 14.57 4.68 -13.90
C ALA A 83 13.28 4.43 -13.10
N LYS A 84 12.78 5.44 -12.36
CA LYS A 84 11.50 5.39 -11.66
C LYS A 84 10.30 5.45 -12.61
N ALA A 85 10.41 6.27 -13.67
CA ALA A 85 9.41 6.35 -14.74
C ALA A 85 9.33 5.06 -15.60
N ASN A 86 10.45 4.38 -15.82
CA ASN A 86 10.51 3.17 -16.66
C ASN A 86 9.92 1.90 -16.02
N ARG A 87 9.42 1.95 -14.77
CA ARG A 87 8.75 0.81 -14.11
C ARG A 87 7.24 0.94 -14.01
N LEU A 88 6.67 2.11 -14.30
CA LEU A 88 5.24 2.31 -14.29
C LEU A 88 4.75 2.27 -15.73
N LEU A 89 3.80 1.38 -16.01
CA LEU A 89 3.05 1.44 -17.26
C LEU A 89 2.45 2.84 -17.39
N GLN A 90 2.54 3.43 -18.59
CA GLN A 90 1.81 4.66 -18.84
C GLN A 90 0.33 4.34 -18.78
N SER A 91 -0.48 5.28 -18.28
CA SER A 91 -1.92 5.09 -18.17
C SER A 91 -2.65 6.13 -19.01
N PRO A 92 -3.68 5.73 -19.77
CA PRO A 92 -4.61 6.68 -20.37
C PRO A 92 -5.52 7.34 -19.32
N ILE A 93 -5.57 6.80 -18.10
CA ILE A 93 -6.40 7.32 -17.01
C ILE A 93 -5.63 8.46 -16.32
N PRO A 94 -6.22 9.66 -16.20
CA PRO A 94 -5.57 10.81 -15.56
C PRO A 94 -5.50 10.64 -14.04
N ASP A 95 -4.66 11.46 -13.43
CA ASP A 95 -4.71 11.65 -11.98
C ASP A 95 -6.02 12.34 -11.58
N PHE A 96 -6.57 11.92 -10.45
CA PHE A 96 -7.79 12.48 -9.89
C PHE A 96 -7.50 13.32 -8.65
N PRO A 97 -8.25 14.41 -8.43
CA PRO A 97 -8.11 15.21 -7.21
C PRO A 97 -8.43 14.38 -5.97
N LYS A 98 -7.78 14.71 -4.86
CA LYS A 98 -8.02 14.10 -3.55
C LYS A 98 -9.02 14.93 -2.75
N GLU A 99 -9.80 14.27 -1.90
CA GLU A 99 -10.75 14.87 -0.97
C GLU A 99 -10.64 14.21 0.40
N ILE A 100 -10.90 14.97 1.46
CA ILE A 100 -11.07 14.37 2.79
C ILE A 100 -12.48 13.83 2.89
N ARG A 101 -12.62 12.56 3.27
CA ARG A 101 -13.91 11.95 3.55
C ARG A 101 -13.90 11.30 4.92
N THR A 102 -14.87 11.67 5.74
CA THR A 102 -15.15 10.96 6.98
C THR A 102 -15.97 9.72 6.68
N PHE A 103 -15.58 8.57 7.22
CA PHE A 103 -16.35 7.35 7.02
C PHE A 103 -17.59 7.36 7.90
N GLU A 104 -18.71 6.95 7.32
CA GLU A 104 -20.02 6.90 7.96
C GLU A 104 -20.59 5.50 7.75
N GLU A 105 -21.26 4.98 8.77
CA GLU A 105 -22.03 3.76 8.63
C GLU A 105 -23.26 4.03 7.75
N ASN A 106 -23.53 3.12 6.82
CA ASN A 106 -24.67 3.22 5.93
C ASN A 106 -25.36 1.87 5.85
N SER A 107 -26.55 1.78 6.44
CA SER A 107 -27.33 0.54 6.56
C SER A 107 -27.71 -0.04 5.21
N THR A 108 -27.85 0.79 4.16
CA THR A 108 -28.05 0.31 2.78
C THR A 108 -26.94 -0.65 2.34
N PHE A 109 -25.72 -0.50 2.84
CA PHE A 109 -24.59 -1.35 2.47
C PHE A 109 -24.29 -2.46 3.49
N THR A 110 -24.94 -2.48 4.66
CA THR A 110 -24.70 -3.48 5.72
C THR A 110 -25.88 -4.42 5.97
N ASP A 111 -27.10 -4.01 5.64
CA ASP A 111 -28.33 -4.78 5.88
C ASP A 111 -28.48 -6.01 4.94
N PRO A 112 -29.31 -7.00 5.34
CA PRO A 112 -29.69 -8.13 4.49
C PRO A 112 -30.24 -7.71 3.11
N PRO A 113 -30.05 -8.49 2.04
CA PRO A 113 -30.46 -8.10 0.69
C PRO A 113 -31.95 -7.80 0.57
N THR A 114 -32.25 -6.64 -0.02
CA THR A 114 -33.57 -6.17 -0.45
C THR A 114 -33.46 -5.65 -1.88
N ALA A 115 -34.57 -5.47 -2.59
CA ALA A 115 -34.54 -4.90 -3.93
C ALA A 115 -33.87 -3.50 -3.94
N GLU A 116 -34.18 -2.68 -2.94
CA GLU A 116 -33.64 -1.33 -2.82
C GLU A 116 -32.12 -1.33 -2.56
N ASN A 117 -31.64 -2.14 -1.61
CA ASN A 117 -30.21 -2.14 -1.33
C ASN A 117 -29.39 -2.87 -2.41
N ASN A 118 -29.96 -3.86 -3.08
CA ASN A 118 -29.34 -4.48 -4.24
C ASN A 118 -29.15 -3.46 -5.38
N GLU A 119 -30.15 -2.63 -5.64
CA GLU A 119 -30.02 -1.54 -6.60
C GLU A 119 -28.92 -0.54 -6.20
N ALA A 120 -28.82 -0.20 -4.91
CA ALA A 120 -27.76 0.66 -4.41
C ALA A 120 -26.36 0.03 -4.59
N TRP A 121 -26.23 -1.29 -4.37
CA TRP A 121 -24.99 -2.05 -4.63
C TRP A 121 -24.64 -2.08 -6.11
N ASN A 122 -25.62 -2.34 -6.99
CA ASN A 122 -25.43 -2.32 -8.44
C ASN A 122 -24.99 -0.93 -8.93
N SER A 123 -25.55 0.13 -8.35
CA SER A 123 -25.23 1.53 -8.65
C SER A 123 -23.81 1.96 -8.23
N LEU A 124 -23.07 1.14 -7.48
CA LEU A 124 -21.65 1.40 -7.19
C LEU A 124 -20.77 1.24 -8.44
N LEU A 125 -21.22 0.45 -9.42
CA LEU A 125 -20.57 0.40 -10.72
C LEU A 125 -21.13 1.50 -11.62
N PRO A 126 -20.27 2.20 -12.38
CA PRO A 126 -20.74 3.10 -13.41
C PRO A 126 -21.32 2.28 -14.55
N SER A 127 -22.01 2.98 -15.45
CA SER A 127 -22.34 2.40 -16.75
C SER A 127 -21.06 1.81 -17.40
N GLY A 128 -21.22 0.72 -18.14
CA GLY A 128 -20.07 -0.05 -18.64
C GLY A 128 -19.32 -0.89 -17.61
N ARG A 129 -19.83 -1.02 -16.38
CA ARG A 129 -19.26 -1.87 -15.32
C ARG A 129 -17.84 -1.51 -14.91
N GLY A 130 -17.41 -0.28 -15.19
CA GLY A 130 -16.05 0.16 -14.90
C GLY A 130 -15.02 -0.17 -15.99
N PHE A 131 -15.45 -0.59 -17.17
CA PHE A 131 -14.57 -0.73 -18.34
C PHE A 131 -14.46 0.59 -19.10
N VAL A 132 -13.29 0.85 -19.67
CA VAL A 132 -13.02 1.98 -20.57
C VAL A 132 -12.45 1.50 -21.90
N PHE A 133 -12.76 2.21 -22.97
CA PHE A 133 -12.12 1.99 -24.27
C PHE A 133 -10.72 2.59 -24.30
N VAL A 134 -9.76 1.83 -24.83
CA VAL A 134 -8.39 2.32 -25.08
C VAL A 134 -8.05 2.06 -26.54
N LYS A 135 -8.09 3.12 -27.37
CA LYS A 135 -7.92 3.02 -28.83
C LYS A 135 -6.52 2.57 -29.27
N ASP A 136 -5.49 2.92 -28.49
CA ASP A 136 -4.09 2.63 -28.79
C ASP A 136 -3.40 2.19 -27.50
N ALA A 137 -3.68 0.96 -27.09
CA ALA A 137 -3.15 0.37 -25.87
C ALA A 137 -1.62 0.22 -25.92
N ALA A 138 -1.08 -0.08 -27.11
CA ALA A 138 0.34 -0.22 -27.35
C ALA A 138 1.13 1.07 -27.03
N LYS A 139 0.56 2.26 -27.29
CA LYS A 139 1.16 3.54 -26.88
C LYS A 139 1.45 3.62 -25.39
N TYR A 140 0.63 2.97 -24.57
CA TYR A 140 0.75 2.97 -23.11
C TYR A 140 1.57 1.78 -22.58
N GLY A 141 2.06 0.91 -23.47
CA GLY A 141 2.72 -0.34 -23.12
C GLY A 141 1.77 -1.36 -22.49
N LEU A 142 0.47 -1.23 -22.71
CA LEU A 142 -0.53 -2.18 -22.20
C LEU A 142 -0.55 -3.42 -23.09
N GLU A 143 -0.69 -4.58 -22.44
CA GLU A 143 -1.03 -5.83 -23.13
C GLU A 143 -2.43 -5.73 -23.79
N PRO A 144 -2.72 -6.57 -24.80
CA PRO A 144 -4.02 -6.58 -25.45
C PRO A 144 -5.18 -6.71 -24.46
N GLY A 145 -6.22 -5.91 -24.70
CA GLY A 145 -7.42 -5.85 -23.88
C GLY A 145 -8.47 -6.84 -24.34
N ILE A 146 -9.71 -6.66 -23.87
CA ILE A 146 -10.84 -7.42 -24.41
C ILE A 146 -11.27 -6.75 -25.72
N ASP A 147 -11.15 -7.46 -26.84
CA ASP A 147 -11.61 -6.95 -28.13
C ASP A 147 -13.15 -6.99 -28.22
N THR A 148 -13.74 -5.86 -28.57
CA THR A 148 -15.20 -5.70 -28.75
C THR A 148 -15.60 -5.50 -30.22
N GLY A 149 -14.66 -5.61 -31.15
CA GLY A 149 -14.83 -5.27 -32.58
C GLY A 149 -14.90 -3.76 -32.86
N ARG A 150 -15.17 -2.93 -31.85
CA ARG A 150 -15.10 -1.45 -31.90
C ARG A 150 -13.82 -0.89 -31.29
N GLY A 151 -12.98 -1.75 -30.72
CA GLY A 151 -11.78 -1.41 -29.97
C GLY A 151 -11.62 -2.29 -28.73
N GLU A 152 -10.45 -2.19 -28.09
CA GLU A 152 -10.15 -2.92 -26.86
C GLU A 152 -10.69 -2.18 -25.64
N ILE A 153 -11.21 -2.95 -24.68
CA ILE A 153 -11.66 -2.44 -23.39
C ILE A 153 -10.81 -2.99 -22.25
N TYR A 154 -10.68 -2.16 -21.20
CA TYR A 154 -9.87 -2.45 -20.02
C TYR A 154 -10.66 -2.13 -18.76
N SER A 155 -10.57 -2.98 -17.75
CA SER A 155 -11.22 -2.75 -16.46
C SER A 155 -10.42 -1.76 -15.62
N VAL A 156 -11.08 -0.72 -15.11
CA VAL A 156 -10.50 0.16 -14.11
C VAL A 156 -10.44 -0.57 -12.78
N SER A 157 -9.27 -0.60 -12.14
CA SER A 157 -9.00 -1.40 -10.92
C SER A 157 -9.98 -1.12 -9.79
N LEU A 158 -10.34 0.14 -9.54
CA LEU A 158 -11.36 0.53 -8.53
C LEU A 158 -12.68 -0.23 -8.70
N TYR A 159 -13.20 -0.29 -9.93
CA TYR A 159 -14.49 -0.92 -10.18
C TYR A 159 -14.40 -2.44 -10.23
N HIS A 160 -13.25 -3.00 -10.59
CA HIS A 160 -13.01 -4.43 -10.42
C HIS A 160 -13.03 -4.82 -8.94
N GLN A 161 -12.43 -4.00 -8.08
CA GLN A 161 -12.50 -4.20 -6.62
C GLN A 161 -13.96 -4.14 -6.13
N ILE A 162 -14.74 -3.15 -6.57
CA ILE A 162 -16.17 -3.05 -6.21
C ILE A 162 -16.96 -4.26 -6.73
N HIS A 163 -16.71 -4.73 -7.95
CA HIS A 163 -17.33 -5.94 -8.50
C HIS A 163 -17.07 -7.17 -7.63
N CYS A 164 -15.81 -7.40 -7.28
CA CYS A 164 -15.40 -8.46 -6.37
C CYS A 164 -16.10 -8.35 -5.00
N LEU A 165 -16.38 -7.13 -4.54
CA LEU A 165 -16.97 -6.90 -3.21
C LEU A 165 -18.45 -7.28 -3.24
N GLY A 166 -19.13 -6.93 -4.33
CA GLY A 166 -20.48 -7.39 -4.62
C GLY A 166 -20.57 -8.92 -4.67
N LEU A 167 -19.61 -9.60 -5.33
CA LEU A 167 -19.57 -11.06 -5.37
C LEU A 167 -19.38 -11.69 -3.98
N VAL A 168 -18.46 -11.15 -3.17
CA VAL A 168 -18.27 -11.60 -1.78
C VAL A 168 -19.55 -11.41 -0.97
N ARG A 169 -20.20 -10.25 -1.07
CA ARG A 169 -21.50 -9.99 -0.41
C ARG A 169 -22.56 -10.98 -0.86
N LYS A 170 -22.70 -11.21 -2.18
CA LYS A 170 -23.69 -12.12 -2.75
C LYS A 170 -23.49 -13.53 -2.22
N ASN A 171 -22.25 -14.00 -2.20
CA ASN A 171 -21.92 -15.34 -1.71
C ASN A 171 -22.11 -15.47 -0.20
N TYR A 172 -21.77 -14.44 0.58
CA TYR A 172 -22.07 -14.38 2.02
C TYR A 172 -23.56 -14.57 2.29
N TRP A 173 -24.43 -13.79 1.64
CA TRP A 173 -25.87 -13.89 1.84
C TRP A 173 -26.47 -15.17 1.27
N ARG A 174 -25.92 -15.71 0.18
CA ARG A 174 -26.30 -17.03 -0.33
C ARG A 174 -26.08 -18.12 0.73
N VAL A 175 -24.94 -18.09 1.42
CA VAL A 175 -24.63 -19.04 2.51
C VAL A 175 -25.55 -18.84 3.70
N VAL A 176 -25.70 -17.61 4.18
CA VAL A 176 -26.58 -17.31 5.33
C VAL A 176 -28.00 -17.79 5.05
N ASN A 177 -28.57 -17.41 3.89
CA ASN A 177 -29.93 -17.80 3.51
C ASN A 177 -30.07 -19.31 3.29
N GLY A 178 -29.08 -19.94 2.65
CA GLY A 178 -29.11 -21.39 2.43
C GLY A 178 -29.10 -22.18 3.75
N ILE A 179 -28.30 -21.75 4.73
CA ILE A 179 -28.27 -22.37 6.06
C ILE A 179 -29.59 -22.14 6.81
N VAL A 180 -30.07 -20.90 6.87
CA VAL A 180 -31.31 -20.55 7.60
C VAL A 180 -32.52 -21.28 7.03
N ASN A 181 -32.59 -21.44 5.71
CA ASN A 181 -33.71 -22.10 5.03
C ASN A 181 -33.52 -23.61 4.86
N ALA A 182 -32.45 -24.20 5.41
CA ALA A 182 -32.09 -25.61 5.23
C ALA A 182 -32.07 -26.05 3.75
N ASP A 183 -31.57 -25.17 2.87
CA ASP A 183 -31.45 -25.41 1.45
C ASP A 183 -30.39 -26.49 1.18
N ALA A 184 -30.81 -27.61 0.60
CA ALA A 184 -29.91 -28.72 0.29
C ALA A 184 -28.82 -28.32 -0.73
N GLU A 185 -29.09 -27.34 -1.59
CA GLU A 185 -28.13 -26.89 -2.61
C GLU A 185 -26.97 -26.09 -2.01
N ILE A 186 -27.11 -25.58 -0.77
CA ILE A 186 -26.04 -24.75 -0.18
C ILE A 186 -24.77 -25.54 0.09
N THR A 187 -24.90 -26.84 0.36
CA THR A 187 -23.74 -27.69 0.59
C THR A 187 -22.92 -27.83 -0.69
N GLU A 188 -23.57 -27.92 -1.84
CA GLU A 188 -22.87 -28.04 -3.12
C GLU A 188 -22.20 -26.73 -3.52
N PHE A 189 -22.89 -25.61 -3.33
CA PHE A 189 -22.27 -24.29 -3.48
C PHE A 189 -21.03 -24.15 -2.57
N ALA A 190 -21.16 -24.47 -1.28
CA ALA A 190 -20.04 -24.40 -0.35
C ALA A 190 -18.86 -25.30 -0.76
N ARG A 191 -19.12 -26.49 -1.31
CA ARG A 191 -18.06 -27.36 -1.87
C ARG A 191 -17.37 -26.73 -3.07
N SER A 192 -18.11 -26.09 -3.97
CA SER A 192 -17.52 -25.37 -5.11
C SER A 192 -16.58 -24.25 -4.65
N GLU A 193 -16.91 -23.60 -3.53
CA GLU A 193 -16.06 -22.56 -2.94
C GLU A 193 -14.75 -23.11 -2.32
N LEU A 194 -14.59 -24.42 -2.14
CA LEU A 194 -13.35 -25.04 -1.66
C LEU A 194 -12.33 -25.32 -2.77
N SER A 195 -12.73 -25.29 -4.04
CA SER A 195 -11.89 -25.68 -5.19
C SER A 195 -12.02 -24.69 -6.34
N GLY A 196 -11.09 -23.75 -6.45
CA GLY A 196 -11.09 -22.77 -7.55
C GLY A 196 -12.13 -21.65 -7.37
N SER A 197 -12.44 -21.31 -6.11
CA SER A 197 -13.40 -20.26 -5.77
C SER A 197 -13.04 -18.90 -6.35
N HIS A 198 -14.02 -18.31 -7.03
CA HIS A 198 -13.95 -16.91 -7.44
C HIS A 198 -13.82 -15.99 -6.21
N THR A 199 -14.54 -16.29 -5.12
CA THR A 199 -14.46 -15.56 -3.85
C THR A 199 -13.05 -15.59 -3.26
N ALA A 200 -12.35 -16.73 -3.32
CA ALA A 200 -10.97 -16.85 -2.84
C ALA A 200 -10.02 -15.92 -3.59
N HIS A 201 -10.17 -15.82 -4.92
CA HIS A 201 -9.41 -14.85 -5.70
C HIS A 201 -9.78 -13.41 -5.34
N CYS A 202 -11.07 -13.10 -5.10
CA CYS A 202 -11.49 -11.78 -4.63
C CYS A 202 -10.78 -11.38 -3.32
N PHE A 203 -10.63 -12.31 -2.38
CA PHE A 203 -9.92 -12.04 -1.12
C PHE A 203 -8.46 -11.65 -1.35
N ASP A 204 -7.72 -12.37 -2.20
CA ASP A 204 -6.34 -11.99 -2.50
C ASP A 204 -6.26 -10.69 -3.30
N TYR A 205 -7.18 -10.46 -4.24
CA TYR A 205 -7.25 -9.20 -4.97
C TYR A 205 -7.51 -8.00 -4.05
N PHE A 206 -8.37 -8.14 -3.03
CA PHE A 206 -8.58 -7.13 -2.01
C PHE A 206 -7.35 -6.89 -1.16
N ARG A 207 -6.72 -7.96 -0.65
CA ARG A 207 -5.49 -7.86 0.11
C ARG A 207 -4.44 -7.05 -0.64
N GLN A 208 -4.19 -7.39 -1.90
CA GLN A 208 -3.23 -6.66 -2.76
C GLN A 208 -3.66 -5.21 -3.02
N SER A 209 -4.95 -4.97 -3.27
CA SER A 209 -5.49 -3.64 -3.56
C SER A 209 -5.41 -2.70 -2.34
N PHE A 210 -5.67 -3.22 -1.15
CA PHE A 210 -5.58 -2.47 0.10
C PHE A 210 -4.12 -2.19 0.47
N GLU A 211 -3.23 -3.18 0.35
CA GLU A 211 -1.77 -2.99 0.53
C GLU A 211 -1.21 -1.97 -0.47
N CYS A 212 -1.70 -1.97 -1.71
CA CYS A 212 -1.31 -1.00 -2.74
C CYS A 212 -1.83 0.41 -2.43
N SER A 213 -3.05 0.52 -1.91
CA SER A 213 -3.64 1.81 -1.53
C SER A 213 -3.01 2.39 -0.27
N ALA A 214 -2.58 1.53 0.66
CA ALA A 214 -1.85 1.84 1.89
C ALA A 214 -2.41 3.06 2.65
N ASP A 215 -3.71 3.04 2.97
CA ASP A 215 -4.31 4.09 3.81
C ASP A 215 -3.74 4.00 5.23
N MET A 216 -2.92 4.99 5.60
CA MET A 216 -2.21 5.07 6.88
C MET A 216 -2.93 5.96 7.91
N SER A 217 -4.21 6.26 7.69
CA SER A 217 -5.02 7.04 8.64
C SER A 217 -5.11 6.32 9.99
N LEU A 218 -4.97 7.08 11.09
CA LEU A 218 -5.07 6.51 12.44
C LEU A 218 -6.52 6.54 12.91
N GLU A 219 -7.07 5.38 13.21
CA GLU A 219 -8.43 5.22 13.71
C GLU A 219 -8.46 5.08 15.24
N TRP A 220 -9.54 5.53 15.88
CA TRP A 220 -9.75 5.46 17.33
C TRP A 220 -11.09 4.81 17.67
N THR A 221 -11.24 4.41 18.94
CA THR A 221 -12.46 3.76 19.43
C THR A 221 -13.60 4.76 19.63
N GLN A 222 -14.83 4.31 19.43
CA GLN A 222 -16.01 5.07 19.84
C GLN A 222 -16.13 5.18 21.37
N PRO A 223 -16.80 6.23 21.90
CA PRO A 223 -17.05 6.36 23.33
C PRO A 223 -17.72 5.11 23.93
N GLY A 224 -17.10 4.51 24.95
CA GLY A 224 -17.62 3.31 25.61
C GLY A 224 -17.32 1.98 24.90
N SER A 225 -16.67 2.00 23.74
CA SER A 225 -16.21 0.80 23.02
C SER A 225 -14.71 0.57 23.22
N LYS A 226 -14.30 -0.70 23.17
CA LYS A 226 -12.88 -1.09 23.03
C LYS A 226 -12.52 -1.49 21.60
N GLN A 227 -13.51 -1.46 20.69
CA GLN A 227 -13.35 -1.78 19.28
C GLN A 227 -13.13 -0.51 18.46
N VAL A 228 -12.23 -0.60 17.49
CA VAL A 228 -12.03 0.41 16.45
C VAL A 228 -12.84 -0.03 15.24
N ASP A 229 -13.75 0.82 14.77
CA ASP A 229 -14.69 0.54 13.67
C ASP A 229 -14.53 1.51 12.49
N GLY A 230 -13.64 2.49 12.58
CA GLY A 230 -13.35 3.47 11.53
C GLY A 230 -14.43 4.54 11.32
N VAL A 231 -15.56 4.48 12.02
CA VAL A 231 -16.66 5.44 11.84
C VAL A 231 -16.28 6.81 12.43
N GLY A 232 -16.58 7.89 11.70
CA GLY A 232 -16.25 9.25 12.13
C GLY A 232 -14.77 9.63 11.92
N ILE A 233 -13.96 8.75 11.34
CA ILE A 233 -12.54 9.01 11.07
C ILE A 233 -12.38 9.62 9.66
N PRO A 234 -11.59 10.70 9.50
CA PRO A 234 -11.30 11.29 8.19
C PRO A 234 -10.17 10.57 7.45
N HIS A 235 -10.38 10.30 6.16
CA HIS A 235 -9.42 9.66 5.25
C HIS A 235 -9.15 10.53 4.02
N VAL A 236 -7.94 10.43 3.45
CA VAL A 236 -7.60 11.08 2.17
C VAL A 236 -8.03 10.18 1.01
N CYS A 237 -9.17 10.50 0.40
CA CYS A 237 -9.77 9.72 -0.67
C CYS A 237 -9.50 10.33 -2.05
N THR A 238 -9.57 9.51 -3.10
CA THR A 238 -9.76 10.03 -4.46
C THR A 238 -11.19 10.56 -4.60
N SER A 239 -11.36 11.71 -5.27
CA SER A 239 -12.67 12.33 -5.40
C SER A 239 -13.65 11.46 -6.20
N LYS A 240 -14.71 11.01 -5.52
CA LYS A 240 -15.75 10.17 -6.13
C LYS A 240 -16.42 10.87 -7.32
N ARG A 241 -16.69 12.17 -7.19
CA ARG A 241 -17.31 12.97 -8.24
C ARG A 241 -16.44 13.03 -9.50
N ALA A 242 -15.15 13.34 -9.34
CA ALA A 242 -14.23 13.44 -10.47
C ALA A 242 -14.07 12.08 -11.19
N VAL A 243 -13.99 10.99 -10.42
CA VAL A 243 -13.93 9.63 -10.97
C VAL A 243 -15.21 9.29 -11.74
N LYS A 244 -16.39 9.60 -11.19
CA LYS A 244 -17.66 9.38 -11.89
C LYS A 244 -17.75 10.16 -13.20
N GLU A 245 -17.44 11.46 -13.17
CA GLU A 245 -17.47 12.32 -14.36
C GLU A 245 -16.54 11.83 -15.47
N TYR A 246 -15.39 11.25 -15.11
CA TYR A 246 -14.50 10.62 -16.08
C TYR A 246 -15.12 9.36 -16.69
N MET A 247 -15.69 8.48 -15.86
CA MET A 247 -16.30 7.24 -16.34
C MET A 247 -17.50 7.49 -17.24
N ASP A 248 -18.37 8.42 -16.88
CA ASP A 248 -19.55 8.77 -17.69
C ASP A 248 -19.18 9.16 -19.14
N LYS A 249 -17.95 9.65 -19.36
CA LYS A 249 -17.43 10.07 -20.68
C LYS A 249 -16.64 8.99 -21.44
N HIS A 250 -16.02 8.04 -20.74
CA HIS A 250 -15.04 7.12 -21.31
C HIS A 250 -15.42 5.64 -21.21
N GLN A 251 -16.57 5.36 -20.59
CA GLN A 251 -17.04 4.00 -20.36
C GLN A 251 -17.29 3.20 -21.64
N PHE A 252 -17.20 1.89 -21.49
CA PHE A 252 -17.76 0.93 -22.44
C PHE A 252 -19.30 0.92 -22.37
N ASP A 253 -20.00 1.36 -23.41
CA ASP A 253 -21.47 1.44 -23.43
C ASP A 253 -22.18 0.12 -23.77
N GLY A 254 -21.44 -0.94 -24.11
CA GLY A 254 -22.00 -2.22 -24.54
C GLY A 254 -22.17 -3.26 -23.43
N ALA A 255 -22.03 -2.89 -22.17
CA ALA A 255 -22.25 -3.82 -21.06
C ALA A 255 -23.74 -3.97 -20.78
N HIS A 256 -24.25 -5.21 -20.78
CA HIS A 256 -25.69 -5.48 -20.62
C HIS A 256 -26.08 -6.06 -19.23
N ASN A 257 -25.09 -6.51 -18.44
CA ASN A 257 -25.32 -7.05 -17.09
C ASN A 257 -24.67 -6.13 -16.06
N HIS A 258 -25.46 -5.33 -15.35
CA HIS A 258 -24.95 -4.41 -14.32
C HIS A 258 -24.95 -5.04 -12.91
N ASP A 259 -25.53 -6.23 -12.77
CA ASP A 259 -25.76 -6.83 -11.47
C ASP A 259 -24.46 -7.38 -10.87
N ILE A 260 -24.06 -6.77 -9.75
CA ILE A 260 -23.06 -7.29 -8.85
C ILE A 260 -23.64 -7.68 -7.49
N SER A 261 -24.93 -7.39 -7.29
CA SER A 261 -25.67 -7.80 -6.10
C SER A 261 -26.47 -9.09 -6.29
N ALA A 262 -27.05 -9.56 -5.18
CA ALA A 262 -27.75 -10.84 -5.08
C ALA A 262 -29.07 -10.84 -5.85
#